data_AF-A0A497RRE6-F1
#
_entry.id   AF-A0A497RRE6-F1
#
_cell.length_a   1.000
_cell.length_b   1.000
_cell.length_c   1.000
_cell.angle_alpha   90.00
_cell.angle_beta   90.00
_cell.angle_gamma   90.00
#
_symmetry.space_group_name_H-M   'P 1'
#
loop_
_entity.id
_entity.type
_entity.pdbx_description
1 polymer ?
#
loop_
_entity_poly.entity_id
_entity_poly.type
_entity_poly.pdbx_seq_one_letter_code
_entity_poly.pdbx_strand_id
1 'polypeptide(L)'
;EKAVEYKGEVGVILHVREGEYAPVGRFEFPNNDIVFELLTSSFPREKKYKFHHFNNVLVSKNYSEEVEKFLIDEARKLGYTLKIKKR
;
A
#
# COMPACT_ATOMS: atom_id res chain seq x y z
N GLU A 1 -14.85 -2.52 24.14
CA GLU A 1 -14.44 -2.74 22.73
C GLU A 1 -13.67 -1.51 22.22
N LYS A 2 -12.57 -1.66 21.48
CA LYS A 2 -11.85 -0.50 20.88
C LYS A 2 -12.48 -0.19 19.52
N ALA A 3 -13.32 0.84 19.47
CA ALA A 3 -13.79 1.44 18.23
C ALA A 3 -12.60 2.09 17.51
N VAL A 4 -12.17 1.50 16.38
CA VAL A 4 -11.22 2.16 15.47
C VAL A 4 -12.05 3.07 14.57
N GLU A 5 -12.37 4.25 15.09
CA GLU A 5 -12.95 5.35 14.30
C GLU A 5 -11.85 6.05 13.50
N TYR A 6 -11.56 5.54 12.30
CA TYR A 6 -10.95 6.32 11.23
C TYR A 6 -11.82 6.15 9.97
N LYS A 7 -12.56 7.14 9.45
CA LYS A 7 -12.26 8.53 9.05
C LYS A 7 -11.53 8.62 7.69
N GLY A 8 -12.30 8.60 6.61
CA GLY A 8 -11.94 9.25 5.34
C GLY A 8 -11.32 8.39 4.24
N GLU A 9 -11.48 8.88 3.01
CA GLU A 9 -10.91 8.31 1.79
C GLU A 9 -9.40 8.57 1.73
N VAL A 10 -8.62 7.51 1.48
CA VAL A 10 -7.17 7.60 1.38
C VAL A 10 -6.80 7.60 -0.11
N GLY A 11 -6.38 8.77 -0.62
CA GLY A 11 -5.88 8.89 -1.99
C GLY A 11 -4.44 8.42 -2.07
N VAL A 12 -4.19 7.32 -2.78
CA VAL A 12 -2.83 6.80 -3.02
C VAL A 12 -2.45 7.04 -4.46
N ILE A 13 -1.25 7.57 -4.68
CA ILE A 13 -0.71 7.76 -6.01
C ILE A 13 0.17 6.56 -6.33
N LEU A 14 -0.23 5.79 -7.34
CA LEU A 14 0.55 4.67 -7.84
C LEU A 14 1.36 5.11 -9.06
N HIS A 15 2.68 5.00 -8.90
CA HIS A 15 3.68 5.15 -9.94
C HIS A 15 4.21 3.76 -10.31
N VAL A 16 3.85 3.26 -11.49
CA VAL A 16 4.42 2.02 -12.02
C VAL A 16 5.60 2.41 -12.93
N ARG A 17 6.78 1.91 -12.61
CA ARG A 17 7.97 2.07 -13.44
C ARG A 17 8.37 0.71 -13.97
N GLU A 18 8.28 0.52 -15.27
CA GLU A 18 8.80 -0.67 -15.94
C GLU A 18 10.33 -0.61 -15.86
N GLY A 19 10.91 -1.38 -14.94
CA GLY A 19 12.35 -1.59 -14.89
C GLY A 19 12.74 -2.72 -15.83
N GLU A 20 14.00 -2.72 -16.27
CA GLU A 20 14.57 -3.68 -17.23
C GLU A 20 14.44 -5.16 -16.81
N TYR A 21 14.16 -5.43 -15.52
CA TYR A 21 14.02 -6.78 -14.95
C TYR A 21 12.63 -7.07 -14.36
N ALA A 22 11.90 -6.06 -13.86
CA ALA A 22 10.56 -6.21 -13.29
C ALA A 22 9.89 -4.84 -13.13
N PRO A 23 8.55 -4.76 -13.23
CA PRO A 23 7.81 -3.55 -12.91
C PRO A 23 7.91 -3.24 -11.42
N VAL A 24 8.28 -2.00 -11.12
CA VAL A 24 8.35 -1.46 -9.76
C VAL A 24 7.15 -0.56 -9.53
N GLY A 25 6.36 -0.87 -8.52
CA GLY A 25 5.16 -0.12 -8.15
C GLY A 25 5.44 0.71 -6.91
N ARG A 26 5.43 2.03 -7.06
CA ARG A 26 5.62 2.98 -5.97
C ARG A 26 4.27 3.59 -5.61
N PHE A 27 3.81 3.32 -4.41
CA PHE A 27 2.57 3.80 -3.84
C PHE A 27 2.88 4.92 -2.87
N GLU A 28 2.50 6.14 -3.21
CA GLU A 28 2.64 7.30 -2.33
C GLU A 28 1.33 7.51 -1.57
N PHE A 29 1.43 7.41 -0.26
CA PHE A 29 0.33 7.62 0.66
C PHE A 29 0.34 9.07 1.17
N PRO A 30 -0.83 9.61 1.55
CA PRO A 30 -0.92 10.96 2.07
C PRO A 30 -0.33 11.07 3.48
N ASN A 31 -0.26 9.96 4.22
CA ASN A 31 0.24 9.92 5.58
C ASN A 31 1.03 8.63 5.85
N ASN A 32 2.11 8.74 6.62
CA ASN A 32 2.99 7.62 6.95
C ASN A 32 2.29 6.59 7.86
N ASP A 33 1.47 7.05 8.80
CA ASP A 33 0.70 6.19 9.72
C ASP A 33 -0.11 5.11 8.99
N ILE A 34 -0.72 5.44 7.84
CA ILE A 34 -1.54 4.49 7.07
C ILE A 34 -0.66 3.39 6.46
N VAL A 35 0.53 3.75 5.97
CA VAL A 35 1.51 2.79 5.46
C VAL A 35 1.98 1.89 6.58
N PHE A 36 2.26 2.47 7.74
CA PHE A 36 2.72 1.74 8.90
C PHE A 36 1.65 0.77 9.43
N GLU A 37 0.37 1.17 9.49
CA GLU A 37 -0.74 0.28 9.86
C GLU A 37 -0.92 -0.85 8.86
N LEU A 38 -0.91 -0.54 7.55
CA LEU A 38 -1.01 -1.54 6.48
C LEU A 38 0.11 -2.56 6.55
N LEU A 39 1.35 -2.10 6.76
CA LEU A 39 2.51 -2.97 6.89
C LEU A 39 2.47 -3.79 8.18
N THR A 40 2.22 -3.13 9.31
CA THR A 40 2.11 -3.77 10.65
C THR A 40 1.06 -4.87 10.66
N SER A 41 -0.11 -4.64 10.04
CA SER A 41 -1.16 -5.65 9.90
C SER A 41 -0.75 -6.83 9.00
N SER A 42 0.18 -6.62 8.07
CA SER A 42 0.55 -7.60 7.03
C SER A 42 1.96 -8.19 7.14
N PHE A 43 2.56 -8.13 8.34
CA PHE A 43 3.93 -8.56 8.62
C PHE A 43 4.37 -9.97 8.14
N PRO A 44 3.51 -11.00 7.95
CA PRO A 44 3.99 -12.24 7.33
C PRO A 44 4.09 -12.20 5.78
N ARG A 45 3.59 -11.15 5.10
CA ARG A 45 3.53 -11.06 3.61
C ARG A 45 4.55 -10.12 2.96
N GLU A 46 5.26 -9.29 3.73
CA GLU A 46 6.35 -8.43 3.21
C GLU A 46 7.41 -9.21 2.42
N LYS A 47 7.73 -10.43 2.87
CA LYS A 47 8.68 -11.32 2.19
C LYS A 47 8.22 -11.77 0.79
N LYS A 48 6.90 -11.88 0.55
CA LYS A 48 6.36 -12.39 -0.72
C LYS A 48 6.46 -11.37 -1.85
N TYR A 49 6.23 -10.09 -1.53
CA TYR A 49 6.17 -9.01 -2.52
C TYR A 49 7.38 -8.06 -2.49
N LYS A 50 8.35 -8.28 -1.58
CA LYS A 50 9.54 -7.44 -1.41
C LYS A 50 9.20 -5.96 -1.32
N PHE A 51 8.22 -5.63 -0.47
CA PHE A 51 7.89 -4.25 -0.20
C PHE A 51 9.06 -3.56 0.51
N HIS A 52 9.37 -2.35 0.07
CA HIS A 52 10.27 -1.42 0.70
C HIS A 52 9.45 -0.21 1.11
N HIS A 53 9.33 0.04 2.41
CA HIS A 53 8.74 1.28 2.88
C HIS A 53 9.82 2.35 3.02
N PHE A 54 9.51 3.57 2.61
CA PHE A 54 10.36 4.73 2.82
C PHE A 54 9.47 5.94 3.07
N ASN A 55 9.42 6.36 4.34
CA ASN A 55 8.54 7.43 4.78
C ASN A 55 7.05 7.14 4.42
N ASN A 56 6.36 8.06 3.76
CA ASN A 56 4.98 7.88 3.29
C ASN A 56 4.87 7.10 1.96
N VAL A 57 5.95 6.46 1.51
CA VAL A 57 6.02 5.76 0.23
C VAL A 57 6.24 4.27 0.45
N LEU A 58 5.41 3.46 -0.19
CA LEU A 58 5.57 2.01 -0.25
C LEU A 58 6.01 1.61 -1.65
N VAL A 59 7.12 0.90 -1.78
CA VAL A 59 7.70 0.48 -3.05
C VAL A 59 7.65 -1.04 -3.15
N SER A 60 6.90 -1.59 -4.09
CA SER A 60 6.96 -2.99 -4.46
C SER A 60 7.97 -3.19 -5.58
N LYS A 61 9.03 -3.97 -5.32
CA LYS A 61 10.01 -4.35 -6.35
C LYS A 61 9.49 -5.38 -7.36
N ASN A 62 8.31 -5.95 -7.10
CA ASN A 62 7.63 -6.88 -7.99
C ASN A 62 6.15 -6.50 -8.04
N TYR A 63 5.86 -5.38 -8.69
CA TYR A 63 4.51 -4.88 -8.78
C TYR A 63 3.68 -5.74 -9.75
N SER A 64 2.58 -6.27 -9.25
CA SER A 64 1.55 -6.96 -10.00
C SER A 64 0.18 -6.45 -9.55
N GLU A 65 -0.86 -6.73 -10.33
CA GLU A 65 -2.25 -6.43 -9.93
C GLU A 65 -2.64 -7.03 -8.57
N GLU A 66 -1.99 -8.14 -8.16
CA GLU A 66 -2.15 -8.72 -6.82
C GLU A 66 -1.73 -7.77 -5.70
N VAL A 67 -0.68 -6.96 -5.91
CA VAL A 67 -0.21 -5.98 -4.94
C VAL A 67 -1.25 -4.88 -4.75
N GLU A 68 -1.85 -4.42 -5.84
CA GLU A 68 -2.91 -3.41 -5.82
C GLU A 68 -4.13 -3.93 -5.04
N LYS A 69 -4.61 -5.13 -5.39
CA LYS A 69 -5.73 -5.79 -4.69
C LYS A 69 -5.44 -6.01 -3.22
N PHE A 70 -4.22 -6.43 -2.89
CA PHE A 70 -3.80 -6.66 -1.53
C PHE A 70 -3.83 -5.37 -0.68
N LEU A 71 -3.32 -4.26 -1.22
CA LEU A 71 -3.39 -2.98 -0.51
C LEU A 71 -4.83 -2.53 -0.29
N ILE A 72 -5.69 -2.65 -1.31
CA ILE A 72 -7.11 -2.32 -1.19
C ILE A 72 -7.79 -3.20 -0.12
N ASP A 73 -7.51 -4.50 -0.10
CA ASP A 73 -8.09 -5.45 0.85
C ASP A 73 -7.66 -5.17 2.29
N GLU A 74 -6.36 -4.93 2.50
CA GLU A 74 -5.82 -4.60 3.83
C GLU A 74 -6.34 -3.25 4.33
N ALA A 75 -6.42 -2.24 3.45
CA ALA A 75 -7.01 -0.95 3.81
C ALA A 75 -8.48 -1.10 4.18
N ARG A 76 -9.23 -1.91 3.43
CA ARG A 76 -10.65 -2.18 3.71
C ARG A 76 -10.84 -2.90 5.05
N LYS A 77 -9.97 -3.84 5.40
CA LYS A 77 -9.96 -4.49 6.72
C LYS A 77 -9.69 -3.52 7.86
N LEU A 78 -8.81 -2.54 7.62
CA LEU A 78 -8.51 -1.48 8.56
C LEU A 78 -9.60 -0.37 8.61
N GLY A 79 -10.63 -0.46 7.75
CA GLY A 79 -11.73 0.50 7.69
C GLY A 79 -11.52 1.69 6.73
N TYR A 80 -10.42 1.70 5.98
CA TYR A 80 -10.08 2.75 5.02
C TYR A 80 -10.63 2.45 3.62
N THR A 81 -11.02 3.50 2.89
CA THR A 81 -11.29 3.40 1.44
C THR A 81 -10.09 3.91 0.67
N LEU A 82 -9.29 2.99 0.10
CA LEU A 82 -8.16 3.34 -0.75
C LEU A 82 -8.64 3.72 -2.17
N LYS A 83 -8.30 4.94 -2.61
CA LYS A 83 -8.44 5.38 -4.00
C LYS A 83 -7.06 5.44 -4.64
N ILE A 84 -6.75 4.43 -5.44
CA ILE A 84 -5.48 4.35 -6.18
C ILE A 84 -5.62 5.13 -7.48
N LYS A 85 -4.83 6.20 -7.63
CA LYS A 85 -4.69 6.95 -8.88
C LYS A 85 -3.38 6.55 -9.55
N LYS A 86 -3.46 5.93 -10.73
CA LYS A 86 -2.29 5.68 -11.60
C LYS A 86 -1.86 6.98 -12.26
N ARG A 87 -0.56 7.29 -12.20
CA ARG A 87 0.05 8.47 -12.83
C ARG A 87 1.11 8.07 -13.84
#